data_AF-A0A194QE14-F1
#
_entry.id   AF-A0A194QE14-F1
#
_cell.length_a   1.000
_cell.length_b   1.000
_cell.length_c   1.000
_cell.angle_alpha   90.00
_cell.angle_beta   90.00
_cell.angle_gamma   90.00
#
_symmetry.space_group_name_H-M   'P 1'
#
loop_
_entity.id
_entity.type
_entity.pdbx_description
1 polymer ?
#
loop_
_entity_poly.entity_id
_entity_poly.type
_entity_poly.pdbx_seq_one_letter_code
_entity_poly.pdbx_strand_id
1 'polypeptide(L)' 'MAAEGEGSPVELYVYDLTHGLAALLSPSILGRQVAGVWHTAVVVFGREYFYGSGGITQCAPVSRLQRSLAP' A
#
# COMPACT_ATOMS: atom_id res chain seq x y z
N MET A 1 -30.23 -22.40 -8.14
CA MET A 1 -29.64 -21.26 -8.88
C MET A 1 -28.32 -20.94 -8.19
N ALA A 2 -27.21 -21.43 -8.74
CA ALA A 2 -25.88 -21.11 -8.21
C ALA A 2 -25.58 -19.65 -8.58
N ALA A 3 -25.30 -18.80 -7.59
CA ALA A 3 -24.76 -17.48 -7.85
C ALA A 3 -23.36 -17.69 -8.46
N GLU A 4 -23.16 -17.25 -9.70
CA GLU A 4 -21.83 -17.08 -10.27
C GLU A 4 -20.98 -16.25 -9.30
N GLY A 5 -19.75 -16.71 -9.06
CA GLY A 5 -18.84 -16.12 -8.07
C GLY A 5 -18.50 -14.68 -8.42
N GLU A 6 -19.21 -13.74 -7.82
CA GLU A 6 -18.93 -12.31 -7.93
C GLU A 6 -17.64 -12.02 -7.14
N GLY A 7 -16.53 -11.86 -7.85
CA GLY A 7 -15.24 -11.54 -7.24
C GLY A 7 -15.32 -10.22 -6.46
N SER A 8 -14.74 -10.18 -5.27
CA SER A 8 -14.63 -8.94 -4.50
C SER A 8 -13.44 -8.11 -5.00
N PRO A 9 -13.58 -6.78 -5.17
CA PRO A 9 -12.48 -5.93 -5.60
C PRO A 9 -11.36 -5.98 -4.56
N VAL A 10 -10.14 -6.25 -5.05
CA VAL A 10 -8.92 -6.28 -4.24
C VAL A 10 -8.01 -5.16 -4.73
N GLU A 11 -7.65 -4.24 -3.84
CA GLU A 11 -6.72 -3.17 -4.13
C GLU A 11 -5.40 -3.38 -3.37
N LEU A 12 -4.28 -3.04 -4.01
CA LEU A 12 -2.99 -2.96 -3.34
C LEU A 12 -2.69 -1.49 -3.02
N TYR A 13 -2.58 -1.18 -1.73
CA TYR A 13 -2.10 0.11 -1.26
C TYR A 13 -0.58 0.05 -1.14
N VAL A 14 0.10 1.09 -1.64
CA VAL A 14 1.55 1.22 -1.61
C VAL A 14 1.90 2.55 -0.98
N TYR A 15 2.70 2.51 0.08
CA TYR A 15 3.10 3.65 0.88
C TYR A 15 4.61 3.80 0.83
N ASP A 16 5.10 5.02 0.63
CA ASP A 16 6.50 5.35 0.95
C ASP A 16 6.59 5.81 2.40
N LEU A 17 7.14 4.95 3.26
CA LEU A 17 7.34 5.24 4.68
C LEU A 17 8.30 6.40 4.93
N THR A 18 9.11 6.77 3.93
CA THR A 18 10.03 7.91 4.04
C THR A 18 9.44 9.22 3.54
N HIS A 19 8.23 9.21 2.98
CA HIS A 19 7.60 10.40 2.39
C HIS A 19 8.52 11.12 1.38
N GLY A 20 9.24 10.36 0.54
CA GLY A 20 10.16 10.87 -0.48
C GLY A 20 11.58 11.13 0.00
N LEU A 21 11.86 11.04 1.31
CA LEU A 21 13.20 11.29 1.84
C LEU A 21 14.22 10.24 1.40
N ALA A 22 13.81 8.99 1.21
CA ALA A 22 14.72 7.96 0.70
C ALA A 22 15.26 8.33 -0.69
N ALA A 23 14.43 8.90 -1.56
CA ALA A 23 14.87 9.35 -2.88
C ALA A 23 15.93 10.47 -2.80
N LEU A 24 15.87 11.32 -1.78
CA LEU A 24 16.81 12.43 -1.60
C LEU A 24 18.10 12.03 -0.88
N LEU A 25 17.98 11.21 0.18
CA LEU A 25 19.06 10.98 1.13
C LEU A 25 19.82 9.67 0.88
N SER A 26 19.28 8.77 0.05
CA SER A 26 19.86 7.43 -0.12
C SER A 26 21.28 7.39 -0.67
N PRO A 27 21.71 8.23 -1.64
CA PRO A 27 23.10 8.22 -2.09
C PRO A 27 24.09 8.50 -0.96
N SER A 28 23.75 9.45 -0.09
CA SER A 28 24.63 9.89 0.99
C SER A 28 24.70 8.90 2.15
N ILE A 29 23.58 8.24 2.47
CA ILE A 29 23.49 7.32 3.61
C ILE A 29 23.87 5.89 3.23
N LEU A 30 23.37 5.41 2.08
CA LEU A 30 23.50 4.02 1.65
C LEU A 30 24.56 3.83 0.55
N GLY A 31 25.13 4.92 0.00
CA GLY A 31 26.03 4.85 -1.15
C GLY A 31 25.33 4.43 -2.46
N ARG A 32 24.00 4.33 -2.46
CA ARG A 32 23.19 3.91 -3.61
C ARG A 32 21.86 4.65 -3.64
N GLN A 33 21.37 4.93 -4.84
CA GLN A 33 20.05 5.51 -5.04
C GLN A 33 18.95 4.46 -4.77
N VAL A 34 17.95 4.83 -3.96
CA VAL A 34 16.67 4.11 -3.85
C VAL A 34 15.50 5.07 -4.02
N ALA A 35 14.38 4.59 -4.55
CA ALA A 35 13.20 5.42 -4.78
C ALA A 35 12.36 5.66 -3.51
N GLY A 36 12.39 4.76 -2.53
CA GLY A 36 11.47 4.77 -1.38
C GLY A 36 11.72 3.60 -0.44
N VAL A 37 11.12 3.67 0.76
CA VAL A 37 10.94 2.49 1.62
C VAL A 37 9.48 2.11 1.56
N TRP A 38 9.18 1.07 0.80
CA TRP A 38 7.81 0.70 0.46
C TRP A 38 7.17 -0.16 1.55
N HIS A 39 5.99 0.23 2.00
CA HIS A 39 5.08 -0.60 2.79
C HIS A 39 3.80 -0.83 1.99
N THR A 40 3.24 -2.02 2.07
CA THR A 40 2.07 -2.40 1.28
C THR A 40 0.99 -3.03 2.13
N ALA A 41 -0.25 -2.78 1.75
CA ALA A 41 -1.42 -3.39 2.38
C ALA A 41 -2.44 -3.81 1.32
N VAL A 42 -3.17 -4.89 1.61
CA VAL A 42 -4.26 -5.38 0.75
C VAL A 42 -5.57 -4.83 1.27
N VAL A 43 -6.35 -4.17 0.41
CA VAL A 43 -7.68 -3.68 0.74
C VAL A 43 -8.72 -4.55 0.05
N VAL A 44 -9.56 -5.20 0.86
CA VAL A 44 -10.66 -6.05 0.40
C VAL A 44 -11.76 -6.07 1.47
N PHE A 45 -13.01 -6.25 1.08
CA PHE A 45 -14.16 -6.29 2.00
C PHE A 45 -14.25 -5.06 2.94
N GLY A 46 -13.83 -3.88 2.45
CA GLY A 46 -13.86 -2.64 3.22
C GLY A 46 -12.84 -2.59 4.38
N ARG A 47 -11.82 -3.44 4.37
CA ARG A 47 -10.74 -3.47 5.37
C ARG A 47 -9.38 -3.49 4.70
N GLU A 48 -8.42 -2.89 5.36
CA GLU A 48 -7.01 -2.91 4.96
C GLU A 48 -6.25 -3.92 5.82
N TYR A 49 -5.52 -4.82 5.17
CA TYR A 49 -4.78 -5.92 5.78
C TYR A 49 -3.29 -5.77 5.49
N PHE A 50 -2.45 -5.89 6.51
CA PHE A 50 -1.00 -5.84 6.37
C PHE A 50 -0.31 -6.73 7.39
N TYR A 51 0.97 -7.02 7.13
CA TYR A 51 1.83 -7.79 8.02
C TYR A 51 2.86 -6.88 8.68
N GLY A 52 2.99 -7.00 10.00
CA GLY A 52 3.95 -6.23 10.80
C GLY A 52 4.56 -7.05 11.93
N SER A 53 5.21 -6.38 12.88
CA SER A 53 5.87 -7.03 14.02
C SER A 53 4.93 -7.86 14.89
N GLY A 54 3.66 -7.48 14.96
CA GLY A 54 2.60 -8.22 15.68
C GLY A 54 1.92 -9.32 14.86
N GLY A 55 2.40 -9.63 13.65
CA GLY A 55 1.76 -10.55 12.73
C GLY A 55 0.77 -9.87 11.78
N ILE A 56 -0.30 -10.57 11.41
CA ILE A 56 -1.33 -10.06 10.50
C ILE A 56 -2.25 -9.12 11.29
N THR A 57 -2.38 -7.88 10.82
CA THR A 57 -3.24 -6.86 11.44
C THR A 57 -4.12 -6.22 10.37
N GLN A 58 -5.23 -5.61 10.81
CA GLN A 58 -6.14 -4.88 9.93
C GLN A 58 -6.59 -3.57 10.55
N CYS A 59 -6.93 -2.61 9.69
CA CYS A 59 -7.52 -1.33 10.07
C CYS A 59 -8.61 -0.90 9.08
N ALA A 60 -9.29 0.20 9.40
CA ALA A 60 -10.13 0.88 8.42
C ALA A 60 -9.22 1.42 7.29
N PRO A 61 -9.61 1.26 6.02
CA PRO A 61 -8.82 1.76 4.90
C PRO A 61 -8.67 3.27 5.01
N VAL A 62 -7.46 3.76 4.77
CA VAL A 62 -7.24 5.21 4.67
C VAL A 62 -8.07 5.75 3.52
N SER A 63 -8.76 6.88 3.75
CA SER A 63 -9.55 7.56 2.72
C SER A 63 -8.63 7.96 1.58
N ARG A 64 -8.64 7.15 0.52
CA ARG A 64 -8.00 7.46 -0.75
C ARG A 64 -8.72 8.71 -1.25
N LEU A 65 -8.05 9.87 -1.26
CA LEU A 65 -8.38 10.90 -2.24
C LEU A 65 -8.16 10.21 -3.59
N GLN A 66 -9.22 9.64 -4.17
CA GLN A 66 -9.22 9.18 -5.55
C GLN A 66 -8.94 10.41 -6.40
N ARG A 67 -7.67 10.75 -6.64
CA ARG A 67 -7.30 11.47 -7.83
C ARG A 67 -7.54 10.48 -8.96
N SER A 68 -8.73 10.62 -9.55
CA SER A 68 -9.01 10.33 -10.96
C SER A 68 -7.82 10.76 -11.81
N LEU A 69 -6.89 9.85 -12.03
CA LEU A 69 -5.84 9.94 -13.02
C LEU A 69 -5.66 8.51 -13.57
N ALA A 70 -6.67 8.06 -14.29
CA ALA A 70 -6.42 7.22 -15.46
C ALA A 70 -6.27 8.17 -16.67
N PRO A 71 -5.27 8.01 -17.53
CA PRO A 71 -5.40 8.41 -18.93
C PRO A 71 -6.45 7.56 -19.65
#